data_AF-A0A2G6H952-F1
#
_entry.id   AF-A0A2G6H952-F1
#
_cell.length_a   1.000
_cell.length_b   1.000
_cell.length_c   1.000
_cell.angle_alpha   90.00
_cell.angle_beta   90.00
_cell.angle_gamma   90.00
#
_symmetry.space_group_name_H-M   'P 1'
#
loop_
_entity.id
_entity.type
_entity.pdbx_description
1 polymer ?
#
loop_
_entity_poly.entity_id
_entity_poly.type
_entity_poly.pdbx_seq_one_letter_code
_entity_poly.pdbx_strand_id
1 'polypeptide(L)'
;MLLPIRENPQATLFGFIKGWQFIGFAGLASHGATIGIILSLYFYSKKIMQKPMLYIIDRITIPVAIGGAFVRLGNLMNSEIIGKPTNSDYGFIFRRLGEDFPRHPAQLYEAISYVVIFVIMWFLYWKTDKKEKIGYLFGIFFVMLWSARFVIEFFKEAQVNERMSWTLNTGQLLSIPMIMAGFYFMFRKVK
;
A
#
# COMPACT_ATOMS: atom_id res chain seq x y z
N MET A 1 30.10 -10.36 -0.74
CA MET A 1 29.27 -11.49 -1.23
C MET A 1 28.32 -10.92 -2.27
N LEU A 2 28.63 -11.13 -3.56
CA LEU A 2 27.94 -10.46 -4.68
C LEU A 2 26.65 -11.18 -5.12
N LEU A 3 26.50 -12.44 -4.70
CA LEU A 3 25.39 -13.30 -5.10
C LEU A 3 24.48 -13.61 -3.91
N PRO A 4 23.15 -13.65 -4.11
CA PRO A 4 22.13 -13.92 -3.09
C PRO A 4 22.06 -15.39 -2.64
N ILE A 5 23.20 -16.07 -2.59
CA ILE A 5 23.29 -17.51 -2.27
C ILE A 5 24.35 -17.73 -1.20
N ARG A 6 24.02 -18.57 -0.22
CA ARG A 6 24.94 -19.00 0.83
C ARG A 6 24.95 -20.51 0.90
N GLU A 7 26.10 -21.07 1.20
CA GLU A 7 26.23 -22.50 1.44
C GLU A 7 25.48 -22.90 2.72
N ASN A 8 24.58 -23.87 2.62
CA ASN A 8 23.88 -24.49 3.74
C ASN A 8 23.70 -25.98 3.43
N PRO A 9 24.44 -26.87 4.11
CA PRO A 9 24.43 -28.32 3.86
C PRO A 9 23.06 -28.98 3.96
N GLN A 10 22.11 -28.35 4.68
CA GLN A 10 20.76 -28.88 4.92
C GLN A 10 19.70 -28.25 4.01
N ALA A 11 20.06 -27.25 3.19
CA ALA A 11 19.13 -26.56 2.32
C ALA A 11 19.24 -27.00 0.86
N THR A 12 18.14 -26.80 0.13
CA THR A 12 18.07 -26.98 -1.32
C THR A 12 17.64 -25.67 -1.97
N LEU A 13 18.53 -25.08 -2.78
CA LEU A 13 18.26 -23.90 -3.56
C LEU A 13 17.30 -24.29 -4.70
N PHE A 14 16.13 -23.62 -4.73
CA PHE A 14 15.01 -23.88 -5.65
C PHE A 14 14.48 -25.33 -5.65
N GLY A 15 14.84 -26.15 -4.66
CA GLY A 15 14.38 -27.54 -4.54
C GLY A 15 15.21 -28.58 -5.30
N PHE A 16 16.25 -28.18 -6.04
CA PHE A 16 17.07 -29.10 -6.85
C PHE A 16 18.58 -28.93 -6.69
N ILE A 17 19.08 -27.80 -6.18
CA ILE A 17 20.51 -27.60 -5.90
C ILE A 17 20.77 -27.83 -4.40
N LYS A 18 21.36 -28.97 -4.03
CA LYS A 18 21.72 -29.30 -2.65
C LYS A 18 22.90 -28.47 -2.15
N GLY A 19 22.90 -28.13 -0.86
CA GLY A 19 24.03 -27.46 -0.20
C GLY A 19 24.02 -25.94 -0.32
N TRP A 20 23.02 -25.36 -0.98
CA TRP A 20 22.89 -23.91 -1.17
C TRP A 20 21.51 -23.46 -0.72
N GLN A 21 21.44 -22.26 -0.15
CA GLN A 21 20.21 -21.57 0.16
C GLN A 21 20.20 -20.18 -0.49
N PHE A 22 19.05 -19.78 -1.01
CA PHE A 22 18.84 -18.40 -1.43
C PHE A 22 18.70 -17.54 -0.17
N ILE A 23 19.67 -16.67 0.05
CA ILE A 23 19.66 -15.66 1.13
C ILE A 23 19.44 -14.26 0.56
N GLY A 24 18.99 -14.16 -0.70
CA GLY A 24 18.92 -12.89 -1.41
C GLY A 24 18.18 -11.82 -0.65
N PHE A 25 18.38 -10.58 -1.07
CA PHE A 25 17.70 -9.41 -0.52
C PHE A 25 16.18 -9.66 -0.52
N ALA A 26 15.66 -10.21 0.58
CA ALA A 26 14.24 -10.44 0.82
C ALA A 26 13.56 -9.12 1.20
N GLY A 27 13.95 -8.04 0.52
CA GLY A 27 13.48 -6.70 0.71
C GLY A 27 13.18 -6.10 -0.65
N LEU A 28 11.93 -5.70 -0.86
CA LEU A 28 11.60 -4.81 -1.97
C LEU A 28 12.34 -3.50 -1.75
N ALA A 29 13.25 -3.14 -2.65
CA ALA A 29 13.92 -1.84 -2.63
C ALA A 29 12.91 -0.72 -2.96
N SER A 30 12.14 -0.31 -1.95
CA SER A 30 11.01 0.61 -2.08
C SER A 30 11.40 1.98 -2.66
N HIS A 31 12.56 2.50 -2.27
CA HIS A 31 13.08 3.77 -2.79
C HIS A 31 13.48 3.68 -4.27
N GLY A 32 14.10 2.56 -4.67
CA GLY A 32 14.44 2.31 -6.07
C GLY A 32 13.19 2.19 -6.95
N ALA A 33 12.17 1.48 -6.46
CA ALA A 33 10.88 1.40 -7.15
C ALA A 33 10.21 2.78 -7.29
N THR A 34 10.24 3.61 -6.24
CA THR A 34 9.69 4.98 -6.30
C THR A 34 10.39 5.84 -7.33
N ILE A 35 11.73 5.86 -7.33
CA ILE A 35 12.52 6.62 -8.31
C ILE A 35 12.24 6.12 -9.73
N GLY A 36 12.24 4.79 -9.91
CA GLY A 36 11.92 4.16 -11.19
C GLY A 36 10.55 4.58 -11.73
N ILE A 37 9.51 4.51 -10.89
CA ILE A 37 8.15 4.93 -11.26
C ILE A 37 8.14 6.41 -11.66
N ILE A 38 8.72 7.31 -10.86
CA ILE A 38 8.71 8.75 -11.15
C ILE A 38 9.40 9.04 -12.49
N LEU A 39 10.58 8.46 -12.73
CA LEU A 39 11.31 8.63 -13.98
C LEU A 39 10.51 8.05 -15.17
N SER A 40 9.97 6.84 -15.04
CA SER A 40 9.15 6.23 -16.09
C SER A 40 7.93 7.09 -16.43
N LEU A 41 7.22 7.62 -15.43
CA LEU A 41 6.08 8.51 -15.64
C LEU A 41 6.48 9.81 -16.32
N TYR A 42 7.61 10.40 -15.92
CA TYR A 42 8.13 11.62 -16.54
C TYR A 42 8.48 11.40 -18.02
N PHE A 43 9.22 10.33 -18.34
CA PHE A 43 9.56 9.99 -19.72
C PHE A 43 8.32 9.66 -20.55
N TYR A 44 7.39 8.85 -20.01
CA TYR A 44 6.16 8.48 -20.70
C TYR A 44 5.26 9.71 -20.97
N SER A 45 5.17 10.62 -19.99
CA SER A 45 4.47 11.91 -20.13
C SER A 45 5.04 12.76 -21.26
N LYS A 46 6.37 12.93 -21.30
CA LYS A 46 7.03 13.85 -22.24
C LYS A 46 7.22 13.29 -23.63
N LYS A 47 7.54 12.00 -23.76
CA LYS A 47 7.98 11.39 -25.02
C LYS A 47 6.89 10.61 -25.75
N ILE A 48 5.92 10.05 -25.01
CA ILE A 48 4.92 9.15 -25.60
C ILE A 48 3.54 9.81 -25.60
N MET A 49 3.01 10.13 -24.42
CA MET A 49 1.63 10.62 -24.30
C MET A 49 1.46 12.09 -24.67
N GLN A 50 2.51 12.91 -24.48
CA GLN A 50 2.46 14.37 -24.64
C GLN A 50 1.34 15.04 -23.83
N LYS A 51 1.04 14.48 -22.65
CA LYS A 51 0.06 15.00 -21.68
C LYS A 51 0.76 15.34 -20.36
N PRO A 52 0.22 16.27 -19.56
CA PRO A 52 0.78 16.56 -18.24
C PRO A 52 0.90 15.30 -17.38
N MET A 53 1.96 15.18 -16.58
CA MET A 53 2.21 13.99 -15.75
C MET A 53 1.01 13.61 -14.88
N LEU A 54 0.29 14.61 -14.36
CA LEU A 54 -0.89 14.40 -13.53
C LEU A 54 -2.05 13.70 -14.27
N TYR A 55 -2.17 13.89 -15.59
CA TYR A 55 -3.14 13.17 -16.42
C TYR A 55 -2.86 11.66 -16.41
N ILE A 56 -1.59 11.26 -16.40
CA ILE A 56 -1.18 9.86 -16.34
C ILE A 56 -1.39 9.32 -14.92
N ILE A 57 -1.01 10.11 -13.90
CA ILE A 57 -1.20 9.74 -12.49
C ILE A 57 -2.68 9.45 -12.20
N ASP A 58 -3.61 10.29 -12.67
CA ASP A 58 -5.06 10.09 -12.55
C ASP A 58 -5.53 8.70 -13.03
N ARG A 59 -4.87 8.13 -14.04
CA ARG A 59 -5.21 6.82 -14.60
C ARG A 59 -4.55 5.68 -13.85
N ILE A 60 -3.36 5.91 -13.30
CA ILE A 60 -2.57 4.92 -12.57
C ILE A 60 -3.09 4.70 -11.16
N THR A 61 -3.76 5.68 -10.55
CA THR A 61 -4.38 5.49 -9.23
C THR A 61 -5.39 4.34 -9.20
N ILE A 62 -6.03 4.01 -10.33
CA ILE A 62 -6.97 2.89 -10.45
C ILE A 62 -6.26 1.54 -10.22
N PRO A 63 -5.28 1.11 -11.06
CA PRO A 63 -4.56 -0.15 -10.82
C PRO A 63 -3.74 -0.13 -9.52
N VAL A 64 -3.28 1.04 -9.05
CA VAL A 64 -2.60 1.14 -7.75
C VAL A 64 -3.52 0.77 -6.60
N ALA A 65 -4.82 1.10 -6.65
CA ALA A 65 -5.77 0.74 -5.59
C ALA A 65 -5.87 -0.79 -5.43
N ILE A 66 -6.09 -1.53 -6.52
CA ILE A 66 -6.18 -3.00 -6.46
C ILE A 66 -4.82 -3.64 -6.17
N GLY A 67 -3.73 -3.10 -6.70
CA GLY A 67 -2.37 -3.52 -6.36
C GLY A 67 -2.09 -3.38 -4.86
N GLY A 68 -2.54 -2.28 -4.26
CA GLY A 68 -2.50 -2.06 -2.81
C GLY A 68 -3.25 -3.14 -2.03
N ALA A 69 -4.42 -3.56 -2.49
CA ALA A 69 -5.19 -4.63 -1.84
C ALA A 69 -4.41 -5.95 -1.82
N PHE A 70 -3.79 -6.33 -2.95
CA PHE A 70 -2.96 -7.54 -3.01
C PHE A 70 -1.73 -7.47 -2.11
N VAL A 71 -1.09 -6.30 -2.00
CA VAL A 71 0.01 -6.10 -1.05
C VAL A 71 -0.46 -6.36 0.39
N ARG A 72 -1.63 -5.84 0.77
CA ARG A 72 -2.18 -6.05 2.12
C ARG A 72 -2.55 -7.51 2.38
N LEU A 73 -3.08 -8.22 1.38
CA LEU A 73 -3.30 -9.67 1.47
C LEU A 73 -1.98 -10.43 1.63
N GLY A 74 -0.91 -10.01 0.93
CA GLY A 74 0.43 -10.55 1.14
C GLY A 74 0.92 -10.35 2.59
N ASN A 75 0.72 -9.15 3.16
CA ASN A 75 1.05 -8.90 4.56
C ASN A 75 0.22 -9.77 5.53
N LEU A 76 -1.06 -10.02 5.24
CA LEU A 76 -1.91 -10.92 6.02
C LEU A 76 -1.34 -12.35 6.01
N MET A 77 -1.00 -12.89 4.83
CA MET A 77 -0.41 -14.23 4.71
C MET A 77 0.95 -14.34 5.39
N ASN A 78 1.72 -13.25 5.40
CA ASN A 78 3.01 -13.19 6.08
C ASN A 78 2.92 -12.91 7.58
N SER A 79 1.73 -12.62 8.13
CA SER A 79 1.55 -12.20 9.53
C SER A 79 2.31 -10.91 9.89
N GLU A 80 2.32 -9.93 8.98
CA GLU A 80 3.00 -8.64 9.14
C GLU A 80 2.02 -7.50 9.33
N ILE A 81 2.40 -6.45 10.08
CA ILE A 81 1.58 -5.22 10.24
C ILE A 81 0.22 -5.56 10.89
N ILE A 82 0.26 -6.32 11.99
CA ILE A 82 -0.90 -6.85 12.69
C ILE A 82 -1.67 -5.78 13.49
N GLY A 83 -2.92 -6.10 13.79
CA GLY A 83 -3.79 -5.30 14.65
C GLY A 83 -3.55 -5.54 16.14
N LYS A 84 -4.16 -4.68 16.95
CA LYS A 84 -4.23 -4.81 18.41
C LYS A 84 -4.98 -6.10 18.81
N PRO A 85 -4.71 -6.67 19.99
CA PRO A 85 -5.51 -7.75 20.55
C PRO A 85 -6.99 -7.36 20.59
N THR A 86 -7.87 -8.31 20.31
CA THR A 86 -9.32 -8.10 20.30
C THR A 86 -10.01 -9.26 20.99
N ASN A 87 -11.14 -8.98 21.65
CA ASN A 87 -12.01 -10.00 22.23
C ASN A 87 -13.18 -10.36 21.31
N SER A 88 -13.10 -9.98 20.03
CA SER A 88 -14.13 -10.25 19.03
C SER A 88 -14.02 -11.67 18.47
N ASP A 89 -15.17 -12.31 18.23
CA ASP A 89 -15.28 -13.64 17.60
C ASP A 89 -14.74 -13.68 16.16
N TYR A 90 -14.56 -12.51 15.53
CA TYR A 90 -14.04 -12.37 14.17
C TYR A 90 -12.55 -12.01 14.11
N GLY A 91 -11.84 -12.09 15.25
CA GLY A 91 -10.39 -11.86 15.30
C GLY A 91 -9.58 -12.97 14.65
N PHE A 92 -8.39 -12.62 14.15
CA PHE A 92 -7.45 -13.58 13.57
C PHE A 92 -6.36 -13.93 14.59
N ILE A 93 -6.11 -15.22 14.78
CA ILE A 93 -5.00 -15.73 15.59
C ILE A 93 -3.79 -15.90 14.67
N PHE A 94 -2.77 -15.07 14.85
CA PHE A 94 -1.55 -15.11 14.05
C PHE A 94 -0.57 -16.18 14.59
N ARG A 95 -0.92 -17.46 14.39
CA ARG A 95 -0.14 -18.61 14.90
C ARG A 95 1.33 -18.60 14.52
N ARG A 96 1.68 -18.03 13.36
CA ARG A 96 3.08 -17.89 12.90
C ARG A 96 3.93 -17.05 13.86
N LEU A 97 3.31 -16.12 14.59
CA LEU A 97 3.94 -15.29 15.62
C LEU A 97 3.97 -15.98 17.00
N GLY A 98 3.42 -17.18 17.13
CA GLY A 98 3.33 -17.91 18.41
C GLY A 98 2.19 -17.41 19.31
N GLU A 99 1.25 -16.63 18.78
CA GLU A 99 0.13 -16.08 19.53
C GLU A 99 -1.04 -17.06 19.62
N ASP A 100 -1.73 -17.07 20.76
CA ASP A 100 -2.91 -17.88 21.06
C ASP A 100 -4.19 -17.05 21.23
N PHE A 101 -4.09 -15.72 21.14
CA PHE A 101 -5.21 -14.80 21.27
C PHE A 101 -5.59 -14.13 19.92
N PRO A 102 -6.86 -13.72 19.75
CA PRO A 102 -7.30 -13.06 18.53
C PRO A 102 -6.83 -11.59 18.45
N ARG A 103 -6.53 -11.14 17.23
CA ARG A 103 -6.24 -9.74 16.90
C ARG A 103 -7.16 -9.23 15.81
N HIS A 104 -7.33 -7.91 15.73
CA HIS A 104 -7.98 -7.31 14.57
C HIS A 104 -7.17 -7.61 13.29
N PRO A 105 -7.76 -8.20 12.24
CA PRO A 105 -7.08 -8.41 10.96
C PRO A 105 -7.03 -7.10 10.17
N ALA A 106 -6.27 -6.11 10.67
CA ALA A 106 -6.20 -4.77 10.11
C ALA A 106 -5.78 -4.76 8.63
N GLN A 107 -4.93 -5.71 8.21
CA GLN A 107 -4.52 -5.88 6.82
C GLN A 107 -5.71 -6.26 5.93
N LEU A 108 -6.65 -7.06 6.43
CA LEU A 108 -7.88 -7.41 5.71
C LEU A 108 -8.80 -6.18 5.58
N TYR A 109 -8.90 -5.37 6.63
CA TYR A 109 -9.64 -4.10 6.57
C TYR A 109 -9.04 -3.17 5.51
N GLU A 110 -7.71 -3.04 5.47
CA GLU A 110 -7.00 -2.26 4.44
C GLU A 110 -7.28 -2.84 3.05
N ALA A 111 -7.13 -4.16 2.86
CA ALA A 111 -7.38 -4.82 1.59
C ALA A 111 -8.80 -4.58 1.06
N ILE A 112 -9.82 -4.77 1.90
CA ILE A 112 -11.22 -4.54 1.53
C ILE A 112 -11.44 -3.08 1.17
N SER A 113 -10.94 -2.13 1.98
CA SER A 113 -11.07 -0.71 1.67
C SER A 113 -10.43 -0.35 0.32
N TYR A 114 -9.30 -0.97 -0.03
CA TYR A 114 -8.60 -0.73 -1.29
C TYR A 114 -9.33 -1.34 -2.49
N VAL A 115 -10.02 -2.48 -2.33
CA VAL A 115 -10.94 -3.02 -3.34
C VAL A 115 -12.13 -2.08 -3.54
N VAL A 116 -12.74 -1.57 -2.46
CA VAL A 116 -13.84 -0.60 -2.55
C VAL A 116 -13.39 0.66 -3.29
N ILE A 117 -12.21 1.18 -2.95
CA ILE A 117 -11.60 2.32 -3.65
C ILE A 117 -11.40 1.99 -5.14
N PHE A 118 -10.87 0.81 -5.47
CA PHE A 118 -10.73 0.38 -6.87
C PHE A 118 -12.06 0.40 -7.62
N VAL A 119 -13.13 -0.15 -7.03
CA VAL A 119 -14.47 -0.16 -7.64
C VAL A 119 -15.00 1.26 -7.85
N ILE A 120 -14.86 2.14 -6.86
CA ILE A 120 -15.26 3.55 -6.98
C ILE A 120 -14.45 4.25 -8.08
N MET A 121 -13.14 4.05 -8.11
CA MET A 121 -12.25 4.64 -9.10
C MET A 121 -12.54 4.14 -10.52
N TRP A 122 -12.77 2.84 -10.67
CA TRP A 122 -13.21 2.22 -11.92
C TRP A 122 -14.54 2.81 -12.39
N PHE A 123 -15.52 2.94 -11.49
CA PHE A 123 -16.81 3.53 -11.79
C PHE A 123 -16.66 5.00 -12.23
N LEU A 124 -15.93 5.83 -11.49
CA LEU A 124 -15.70 7.23 -11.84
C LEU A 124 -14.98 7.38 -13.19
N TYR A 125 -14.03 6.50 -13.49
CA TYR A 125 -13.32 6.53 -14.75
C TYR A 125 -14.20 6.15 -15.96
N TRP A 126 -15.00 5.09 -15.84
CA TRP A 126 -15.75 4.54 -16.97
C TRP A 126 -17.17 5.09 -17.13
N LYS A 127 -17.80 5.53 -16.02
CA LYS A 127 -19.22 5.90 -15.99
C LYS A 127 -19.47 7.39 -15.79
N THR A 128 -18.42 8.20 -15.68
CA THR A 128 -18.55 9.66 -15.50
C THR A 128 -17.51 10.43 -16.29
N ASP A 129 -17.70 11.74 -16.43
CA ASP A 129 -16.77 12.64 -17.11
C ASP A 129 -15.61 13.10 -16.21
N LYS A 130 -15.48 12.54 -15.00
CA LYS A 130 -14.45 12.95 -14.03
C LYS A 130 -13.02 12.68 -14.53
N LYS A 131 -12.83 11.74 -15.45
CA LYS A 131 -11.54 11.46 -16.10
C LYS A 131 -11.01 12.60 -16.97
N GLU A 132 -11.87 13.55 -17.36
CA GLU A 132 -11.51 14.72 -18.17
C GLU A 132 -10.93 15.84 -17.28
N LYS A 133 -11.28 15.86 -15.99
CA LYS A 133 -10.76 16.85 -15.04
C LYS A 133 -9.40 16.41 -14.46
N ILE A 134 -8.33 16.95 -15.03
CA ILE A 134 -6.94 16.62 -14.64
C ILE A 134 -6.68 16.91 -13.15
N GLY A 135 -6.33 15.86 -12.42
CA GLY A 135 -6.04 15.81 -10.99
C GLY A 135 -7.22 15.34 -10.13
N TYR A 136 -8.42 15.20 -10.69
CA TYR A 136 -9.59 14.85 -9.89
C TYR A 136 -9.53 13.40 -9.39
N LEU A 137 -9.21 12.45 -10.27
CA LEU A 137 -9.10 11.03 -9.92
C LEU A 137 -7.95 10.79 -8.93
N PHE A 138 -6.82 11.46 -9.12
CA PHE A 138 -5.74 11.47 -8.14
C PHE A 138 -6.19 12.01 -6.79
N GLY A 139 -6.90 13.14 -6.79
CA GLY A 139 -7.36 13.79 -5.57
C GLY A 139 -8.33 12.92 -4.78
N ILE A 140 -9.35 12.34 -5.43
CA ILE A 140 -10.31 11.47 -4.75
C ILE A 140 -9.67 10.17 -4.27
N PHE A 141 -8.74 9.60 -5.05
CA PHE A 141 -7.94 8.46 -4.60
C PHE A 141 -7.17 8.79 -3.32
N PHE A 142 -6.52 9.96 -3.25
CA PHE A 142 -5.81 10.41 -2.04
C PHE A 142 -6.76 10.56 -0.85
N VAL A 143 -7.89 11.25 -1.02
CA VAL A 143 -8.87 11.41 0.07
C VAL A 143 -9.31 10.03 0.57
N MET A 144 -9.78 9.14 -0.31
CA MET A 144 -10.31 7.85 0.11
C MET A 144 -9.24 6.94 0.75
N LEU A 145 -8.06 6.83 0.12
CA LEU A 145 -6.98 5.97 0.60
C LEU A 145 -6.49 6.40 1.98
N TRP A 146 -6.21 7.69 2.15
CA TRP A 146 -5.65 8.21 3.39
C TRP A 146 -6.71 8.32 4.49
N SER A 147 -7.98 8.54 4.16
CA SER A 147 -9.08 8.42 5.12
C SER A 147 -9.26 6.98 5.60
N ALA A 148 -9.26 5.99 4.71
CA ALA A 148 -9.33 4.58 5.09
C ALA A 148 -8.13 4.21 6.00
N ARG A 149 -6.92 4.64 5.62
CA ARG A 149 -5.71 4.45 6.43
C ARG A 149 -5.84 5.08 7.82
N PHE A 150 -6.32 6.31 7.91
CA PHE A 150 -6.50 7.02 9.18
C PHE A 150 -7.41 6.24 10.15
N VAL A 151 -8.53 5.72 9.63
CA VAL A 151 -9.50 4.94 10.43
C VAL A 151 -8.93 3.58 10.82
N ILE A 152 -8.27 2.87 9.90
CA ILE A 152 -7.77 1.51 10.18
C ILE A 152 -6.59 1.54 11.16
N GLU A 153 -5.81 2.63 11.17
CA GLU A 153 -4.68 2.79 12.07
C GLU A 153 -5.07 2.75 13.56
N PHE A 154 -6.33 3.08 13.92
CA PHE A 154 -6.81 2.93 15.30
C PHE A 154 -6.78 1.47 15.78
N PHE A 155 -6.95 0.52 14.86
CA PHE A 155 -6.93 -0.93 15.13
C PHE A 155 -5.54 -1.54 15.04
N LYS A 156 -4.53 -0.80 14.60
CA LYS A 156 -3.17 -1.30 14.37
C LYS A 156 -2.27 -1.15 15.58
N GLU A 157 -1.36 -2.10 15.77
CA GLU A 157 -0.29 -1.92 16.75
C GLU A 157 0.73 -0.91 16.25
N ALA A 158 1.23 -0.10 17.17
CA ALA A 158 2.30 0.84 16.87
C ALA A 158 3.57 0.04 16.59
N GLN A 159 4.17 0.24 15.41
CA GLN A 159 5.40 -0.46 15.01
C GLN A 159 6.64 0.01 15.81
N VAL A 160 6.53 1.12 16.53
CA VAL A 160 7.60 1.70 17.33
C VAL A 160 7.05 1.99 18.73
N ASN A 161 7.47 1.20 19.72
CA ASN A 161 6.97 1.24 21.10
C ASN A 161 7.09 2.62 21.77
N GLU A 162 8.14 3.39 21.45
CA GLU A 162 8.38 4.74 21.98
C GLU A 162 7.34 5.78 21.53
N ARG A 163 6.51 5.46 20.52
CA ARG A 163 5.48 6.37 19.99
C ARG A 163 4.07 6.03 20.47
N MET A 164 3.93 5.09 21.40
CA MET A 164 2.63 4.76 22.01
C MET A 164 2.03 5.93 22.82
N SER A 165 2.84 6.91 23.25
CA SER A 165 2.38 8.05 24.06
C SER A 165 1.78 9.20 23.23
N TRP A 166 1.84 9.12 21.90
CA TRP A 166 1.31 10.18 21.04
C TRP A 166 -0.20 10.03 20.90
N THR A 167 -0.91 11.17 20.95
CA THR A 167 -2.38 11.22 20.75
C THR A 167 -2.82 10.71 19.38
N LEU A 168 -1.94 10.81 18.38
CA LEU A 168 -2.13 10.26 17.04
C LEU A 168 -0.91 9.41 16.65
N ASN A 169 -1.18 8.24 16.07
CA ASN A 169 -0.12 7.39 15.54
C ASN A 169 0.52 8.03 14.29
N THR A 170 1.74 7.62 13.94
CA THR A 170 2.49 8.14 12.78
C THR A 170 1.68 7.99 11.48
N GLY A 171 0.97 6.87 11.31
CA GLY A 171 0.09 6.65 10.16
C GLY A 171 -1.04 7.67 10.05
N GLN A 172 -1.60 8.12 11.17
CA GLN A 172 -2.67 9.11 11.21
C GLN A 172 -2.15 10.52 10.89
N LEU A 173 -1.03 10.90 11.51
CA LEU A 173 -0.41 12.21 11.29
C LEU A 173 -0.02 12.40 9.82
N LEU A 174 0.51 11.36 9.17
CA LEU A 174 0.85 11.40 7.73
C LEU A 174 -0.39 11.39 6.83
N SER A 175 -1.52 10.87 7.29
CA SER A 175 -2.75 10.81 6.50
C SER A 175 -3.41 12.18 6.35
N ILE A 176 -3.38 13.02 7.38
CA ILE A 176 -4.01 14.36 7.38
C ILE A 176 -3.52 15.25 6.22
N PRO A 177 -2.20 15.51 6.03
CA PRO A 177 -1.73 16.34 4.93
C PRO A 177 -2.04 15.74 3.56
N MET A 178 -2.10 14.41 3.45
CA MET A 178 -2.42 13.74 2.19
C MET A 178 -3.91 13.84 1.84
N ILE A 179 -4.81 13.79 2.82
CA ILE A 179 -6.24 14.06 2.64
C ILE A 179 -6.44 15.52 2.18
N MET A 180 -5.76 16.47 2.83
CA MET A 180 -5.82 17.89 2.43
C MET A 180 -5.31 18.09 1.00
N ALA A 181 -4.19 17.46 0.64
CA ALA A 181 -3.68 17.48 -0.73
C ALA A 181 -4.71 16.90 -1.72
N GLY A 182 -5.38 15.81 -1.36
CA GLY A 182 -6.45 15.22 -2.17
C GLY A 182 -7.58 16.20 -2.46
N PHE A 183 -8.10 16.87 -1.42
CA PHE A 183 -9.11 17.92 -1.60
C PHE A 183 -8.62 19.10 -2.45
N TYR A 184 -7.38 19.54 -2.25
CA TYR A 184 -6.77 20.55 -3.09
C TYR A 184 -6.79 20.15 -4.58
N PHE A 185 -6.39 18.93 -4.92
CA PHE A 185 -6.41 18.46 -6.31
C PHE A 185 -7.82 18.30 -6.89
N MET A 186 -8.81 17.95 -6.07
CA MET A 186 -10.21 17.85 -6.50
C MET A 186 -10.83 19.23 -6.81
N PHE A 187 -10.51 20.24 -6.00
CA PHE A 187 -11.19 21.56 -6.04
C PHE A 187 -10.36 22.70 -6.62
N ARG A 188 -9.08 22.49 -6.90
CA ARG A 188 -8.27 23.49 -7.60
C ARG A 188 -8.88 23.84 -8.95
N LYS A 189 -8.73 25.12 -9.33
CA LYS A 189 -9.07 25.60 -10.66
C LYS A 189 -8.02 25.06 -11.63
N VAL A 190 -8.47 24.33 -12.65
CA VAL A 190 -7.61 23.90 -13.76
C VAL A 190 -7.58 25.07 -14.74
N LYS A 191 -6.41 25.65 -14.98
CA LYS A 191 -6.19 26.62 -16.06
C LYS A 191 -6.01 25.88 -17.38
#